data_AF-X1UVP2-F1
#
_entry.id   AF-X1UVP2-F1
#
_cell.length_a   1.000
_cell.length_b   1.000
_cell.length_c   1.000
_cell.angle_alpha   90.00
_cell.angle_beta   90.00
_cell.angle_gamma   90.00
#
_symmetry.space_group_name_H-M   'P 1'
#
loop_
_entity.id
_entity.type
_entity.pdbx_description
1 polymer ?
#
loop_
_entity_poly.entity_id
_entity_poly.type
_entity_poly.pdbx_seq_one_letter_code
_entity_poly.pdbx_strand_id
1 'polypeptide(L)' 'MNLVLFTGNDCEPCTQVEEAFKKRFKAELDSGEADIVNLDEEEDAQQFWMENDLPLAPTMVVVSDQKKLITILDPK' A
#
# COMPACT_ATOMS: atom_id res chain seq x y z
N MET A 1 -6.35 -10.63 6.49
CA MET A 1 -5.40 -10.35 5.39
C MET A 1 -5.78 -8.99 4.88
N ASN A 2 -4.82 -8.09 4.66
CA ASN A 2 -5.11 -6.71 4.29
C ASN A 2 -4.48 -6.35 2.95
N LEU A 3 -5.26 -5.65 2.12
CA LEU A 3 -4.77 -5.01 0.91
C LEU A 3 -4.14 -3.66 1.30
N VAL A 4 -2.84 -3.50 1.09
CA VAL A 4 -2.13 -2.26 1.45
C VAL A 4 -1.64 -1.57 0.20
N LEU A 5 -1.95 -0.29 0.06
CA LEU A 5 -1.33 0.60 -0.92
C LEU A 5 -0.21 1.38 -0.24
N PHE A 6 1.03 1.16 -0.68
CA PHE A 6 2.15 2.03 -0.33
C PHE A 6 2.18 3.25 -1.26
N THR A 7 2.24 4.43 -0.67
CA THR A 7 2.24 5.75 -1.32
C THR A 7 3.41 6.61 -0.82
N GLY A 8 3.60 7.79 -1.40
CA GLY A 8 4.60 8.77 -1.01
C GLY A 8 4.16 10.20 -1.35
N ASN A 9 4.72 11.19 -0.65
CA ASN A 9 4.41 12.60 -0.76
C ASN A 9 4.96 13.23 -2.05
N ASP A 10 6.20 12.88 -2.43
CA ASP A 10 6.87 13.39 -3.63
C ASP A 10 6.66 12.46 -4.85
N CYS A 11 5.41 12.12 -5.13
CA CYS A 11 5.05 11.17 -6.18
C CYS A 11 3.71 11.51 -6.84
N GLU A 12 3.74 12.16 -8.01
CA GLU A 12 2.52 12.54 -8.75
C GLU A 12 1.60 11.33 -9.09
N PRO A 13 2.13 10.16 -9.53
CA PRO A 13 1.31 8.97 -9.73
C PRO A 13 0.66 8.48 -8.44
N CYS A 14 1.30 8.69 -7.29
CA CYS A 14 0.81 8.22 -5.99
C CYS A 14 -0.48 8.93 -5.60
N THR A 15 -0.56 10.25 -5.78
CA THR A 15 -1.80 11.01 -5.51
C THR A 15 -2.98 10.50 -6.35
N GLN A 16 -2.76 10.27 -7.65
CA GLN A 16 -3.82 9.79 -8.55
C GLN A 16 -4.30 8.38 -8.19
N VAL A 17 -3.34 7.48 -7.91
CA VAL A 17 -3.64 6.09 -7.53
C VAL A 17 -4.32 6.05 -6.17
N GLU A 18 -3.90 6.87 -5.22
CA GLU A 18 -4.51 6.96 -3.89
C GLU A 18 -5.97 7.42 -3.97
N GLU A 19 -6.29 8.45 -4.75
CA GLU A 19 -7.68 8.88 -4.95
C GLU A 19 -8.54 7.78 -5.61
N ALA A 20 -7.99 7.11 -6.63
CA ALA A 20 -8.65 6.00 -7.29
C ALA A 20 -8.87 4.82 -6.33
N PHE A 21 -7.88 4.51 -5.50
CA PHE A 21 -7.92 3.45 -4.50
C PHE A 21 -8.98 3.73 -3.43
N LYS A 22 -8.98 4.94 -2.84
CA LYS A 22 -10.01 5.40 -1.88
C LYS A 22 -11.42 5.25 -2.42
N LYS A 23 -11.62 5.55 -3.71
CA LYS A 23 -12.92 5.39 -4.36
C LYS A 23 -13.28 3.93 -4.62
N ARG A 24 -12.30 3.12 -5.05
CA ARG A 24 -12.51 1.74 -5.50
C ARG A 24 -12.67 0.75 -4.35
N PHE A 25 -11.98 0.98 -3.23
CA PHE A 25 -11.89 0.10 -2.07
C PHE A 25 -12.47 0.75 -0.81
N LYS A 26 -13.46 1.64 -0.97
CA LYS A 26 -14.05 2.38 0.15
C LYS A 26 -14.59 1.45 1.24
N ALA A 27 -15.29 0.38 0.86
CA ALA A 27 -15.89 -0.54 1.83
C ALA A 27 -14.83 -1.31 2.62
N GLU A 28 -13.73 -1.68 1.95
CA GLU A 28 -12.59 -2.39 2.51
C GLU A 28 -11.75 -1.49 3.42
N LEU A 29 -11.60 -0.21 3.07
CA LEU A 29 -11.01 0.80 3.95
C LEU A 29 -11.88 1.01 5.20
N ASP A 30 -13.21 1.13 5.02
CA ASP A 30 -14.15 1.31 6.13
C ASP A 30 -14.23 0.07 7.05
N SER A 31 -13.97 -1.14 6.54
CA SER A 31 -13.93 -2.39 7.31
C SER A 31 -12.56 -2.74 7.90
N GLY A 32 -11.49 -2.05 7.47
CA GLY A 32 -10.11 -2.34 7.85
C GLY A 32 -9.46 -3.51 7.08
N GLU A 33 -10.10 -3.97 6.01
CA GLU A 33 -9.59 -4.98 5.08
C GLU A 33 -8.62 -4.38 4.02
N ALA A 34 -8.61 -3.05 3.89
CA ALA A 34 -7.64 -2.32 3.10
C ALA A 34 -7.01 -1.17 3.89
N ASP A 35 -5.80 -0.77 3.50
CA ASP A 35 -5.07 0.34 4.12
C ASP A 35 -4.25 1.13 3.10
N ILE A 36 -3.94 2.38 3.42
CA ILE A 36 -3.08 3.27 2.63
C ILE A 36 -1.98 3.76 3.55
N VAL A 37 -0.73 3.45 3.20
CA VAL A 37 0.43 3.70 4.06
C VAL A 37 1.42 4.59 3.33
N ASN A 38 1.77 5.72 3.94
CA ASN A 38 2.71 6.68 3.38
C ASN A 38 4.14 6.37 3.84
N LEU A 39 5.00 5.99 2.89
CA LEU A 39 6.39 5.61 3.18
C LEU A 39 7.25 6.77 3.71
N ASP A 40 6.86 8.02 3.44
CA ASP A 40 7.58 9.20 3.93
C ASP A 40 7.22 9.55 5.39
N GLU A 41 6.14 8.98 5.92
CA GLU A 41 5.60 9.30 7.24
C GLU A 41 5.74 8.13 8.23
N GLU A 42 5.86 6.90 7.74
CA GLU A 42 5.86 5.68 8.55
C GLU A 42 7.18 4.89 8.43
N GLU A 43 8.06 5.04 9.42
CA GLU A 43 9.38 4.35 9.47
C GLU A 43 9.24 2.82 9.43
N ASP A 44 8.26 2.26 10.17
CA ASP A 44 7.98 0.81 10.18
C ASP A 44 7.58 0.29 8.79
N ALA A 45 6.84 1.10 8.03
CA ALA A 45 6.44 0.79 6.67
C ALA A 45 7.62 0.84 5.71
N GLN A 46 8.51 1.83 5.88
CA GLN A 46 9.75 1.94 5.12
C GLN A 46 10.65 0.72 5.35
N GLN A 47 10.79 0.27 6.60
CA GLN A 47 11.55 -0.94 6.92
C GLN A 47 10.93 -2.17 6.27
N PHE A 48 9.61 -2.36 6.38
CA PHE A 48 8.90 -3.47 5.73
C PHE A 48 9.11 -3.46 4.20
N TRP A 49 9.04 -2.28 3.59
CA TRP A 49 9.22 -2.08 2.15
C TRP A 49 10.64 -2.46 1.70
N MET A 50 11.66 -2.05 2.45
CA MET A 50 13.06 -2.42 2.20
C MET A 50 13.34 -3.91 2.42
N GLU A 51 12.82 -4.52 3.50
CA GLU A 51 13.03 -5.94 3.82
C GLU A 51 12.46 -6.87 2.76
N ASN A 52 11.41 -6.43 2.06
CA ASN A 52 10.73 -7.22 1.04
C ASN A 52 11.10 -6.81 -0.40
N ASP A 53 12.08 -5.92 -0.59
CA ASP A 53 12.56 -5.43 -1.89
C ASP A 53 11.39 -5.01 -2.80
N LEU A 54 10.45 -4.23 -2.23
CA LEU A 54 9.24 -3.83 -2.92
C LEU A 54 9.54 -2.80 -4.04
N PRO A 55 8.74 -2.79 -5.13
CA PRO A 55 8.90 -1.84 -6.22
C PRO A 55 8.56 -0.40 -5.80
N LEU A 56 8.89 0.54 -6.68
CA LEU A 56 8.65 1.97 -6.50
C LEU A 56 7.18 2.25 -6.16
N ALA A 57 6.95 3.23 -5.29
CA ALA A 57 5.61 3.73 -5.03
C ALA A 57 5.02 4.41 -6.30
N PRO A 58 3.70 4.32 -6.53
CA PRO A 58 2.73 3.61 -5.72
C PRO A 58 2.75 2.09 -5.96
N THR A 59 2.67 1.30 -4.90
CA THR A 59 2.67 -0.18 -4.99
C THR A 59 1.59 -0.78 -4.12
N MET A 60 0.80 -1.71 -4.68
CA MET A 60 -0.20 -2.46 -3.93
C MET A 60 0.33 -3.83 -3.53
N VAL A 61 0.10 -4.23 -2.29
CA VAL A 61 0.46 -5.55 -1.76
C VAL A 61 -0.69 -6.17 -0.98
N VAL A 62 -0.65 -7.49 -0.85
CA VAL A 62 -1.49 -8.21 0.11
C VAL A 62 -0.63 -8.67 1.26
N VAL A 63 -1.03 -8.33 2.48
CA VAL A 63 -0.32 -8.65 3.72
C VAL A 63 -1.17 -9.62 4.54
N SER A 64 -0.53 -10.63 5.14
CA SER A 64 -1.19 -11.52 6.10
C SER A 64 -1.47 -10.82 7.44
N ASP A 65 -2.32 -11.42 8.26
CA ASP A 65 -2.62 -10.92 9.62
C ASP A 65 -1.37 -10.90 10.54
N GLN A 66 -0.31 -11.61 10.15
CA GLN A 66 0.99 -11.60 10.83
C GLN A 66 1.97 -10.56 10.27
N LYS A 67 1.49 -9.58 9.49
CA LYS A 67 2.32 -8.56 8.82
C LYS A 67 3.39 -9.13 7.88
N LYS A 68 3.14 -10.27 7.25
CA LYS A 68 4.03 -10.83 6.20
C LYS A 68 3.49 -10.56 4.81
N LEU A 69 4.36 -10.18 3.88
CA LEU A 69 4.01 -10.03 2.46
C LEU A 69 3.53 -11.37 1.89
N ILE A 70 2.36 -11.38 1.27
CA ILE A 70 1.83 -12.53 0.52
C ILE A 70 2.12 -12.35 -0.96
N THR A 71 1.76 -11.20 -1.53
CA THR A 71 1.94 -10.93 -2.96
C THR A 71 1.95 -9.44 -3.26
N ILE A 72 2.54 -9.08 -4.40
CA ILE A 72 2.55 -7.73 -4.97
C ILE A 72 1.55 -7.76 -6.14
N LEU A 73 0.64 -6.79 -6.16
CA LEU A 73 -0.35 -6.66 -7.23
C LEU A 73 0.20 -5.71 -8.29
N ASP A 74 0.83 -6.27 -9.32
CA ASP A 74 1.32 -5.51 -10.47
C ASP A 74 0.26 -5.52 -11.59
N PRO A 75 -0.33 -4.37 -11.96
CA PRO A 75 -1.20 -4.29 -13.12
C PRO A 75 -0.34 -4.37 -14.39
N LYS A 76 -0.25 -5.56 -14.99
CA LYS A 76 0.22 -5.72 -16.37
C LYS A 76 -0.67 -5.00 -17.38
#